data_AF-A0A0D2T9J0-F1
#
_entry.id   AF-A0A0D2T9J0-F1
#
_cell.length_a   1.000
_cell.length_b   1.000
_cell.length_c   1.000
_cell.angle_alpha   90.00
_cell.angle_beta   90.00
_cell.angle_gamma   90.00
#
_symmetry.space_group_name_H-M   'P 1'
#
loop_
_entity.id
_entity.type
_entity.pdbx_description
1 polymer ?
#
loop_
_entity_poly.entity_id
_entity_poly.type
_entity_poly.pdbx_seq_one_letter_code
_entity_poly.pdbx_strand_id
1 'polypeptide(L)'
;MEASKMTKHPLIIEEWNGSSSTKLFKTATITFSPSLQIQRSVNGFNHVWRRFLDAFVPEGFPGSVTPDYVPFQVWDSLQGLSTYIRTMLSTQALLSAIGVGEKSATIIGATFQWFLRDLTGMLGGILFTLYQGSNLDSNAKMWRLVADLMNDLGMLMDLLSPLFPSAFIFIVCLGSLSRSFTSVASGATRAALTQHFALQNNAADIAAKEGSQETMATMIGMALGMLLARITTGNPVAIWFSFLSLTMFHMYANYKAVRCLTLDSLNFERSSILLQHFIESGQVLSPKQVSTMEHVLPLWTTLRLSKSAKPLHTNVKLGLRVSTLDHSEMANFLTSAGSFYNEVFTGGEKGNGQCCRAQRFDS
;
A
#
# COMPACT_ATOMS: atom_id res chain seq x y z
N MET A 1 49.28 53.14 34.48
CA MET A 1 49.02 51.68 34.39
C MET A 1 47.50 51.52 34.40
N GLU A 2 46.89 51.56 33.22
CA GLU A 2 45.43 51.52 33.06
C GLU A 2 45.12 50.27 32.24
N ALA A 3 44.52 49.29 32.89
CA ALA A 3 44.15 48.02 32.28
C ALA A 3 43.05 48.24 31.24
N SER A 4 43.27 47.80 30.00
CA SER A 4 42.25 47.84 28.95
C SER A 4 41.04 47.02 29.38
N LYS A 5 39.92 47.71 29.63
CA LYS A 5 38.60 47.10 29.79
C LYS A 5 38.17 46.55 28.43
N MET A 6 38.55 45.30 28.15
CA MET A 6 38.01 44.55 27.02
C MET A 6 36.53 44.28 27.31
N THR A 7 35.64 45.04 26.66
CA THR A 7 34.19 44.83 26.71
C THR A 7 33.87 43.46 26.13
N LYS A 8 33.68 42.47 27.00
CA LYS A 8 33.20 41.12 26.62
C LYS A 8 31.76 41.24 26.14
N HIS A 9 31.56 41.35 24.84
CA HIS A 9 30.23 41.24 24.25
C HIS A 9 29.68 39.84 24.52
N PRO A 10 28.42 39.72 24.97
CA PRO A 10 27.79 38.44 25.20
C PRO A 10 27.69 37.67 23.88
N LEU A 11 28.27 36.46 23.81
CA LEU A 11 28.10 35.58 22.65
C LEU A 11 26.75 34.87 22.78
N ILE A 12 25.88 35.04 21.78
CA ILE A 12 24.57 34.37 21.71
C ILE A 12 24.65 33.34 20.59
N ILE A 13 24.50 32.06 20.94
CA ILE A 13 24.37 30.95 19.99
C ILE A 13 22.93 30.47 20.04
N GLU A 14 22.28 30.40 18.89
CA GLU A 14 20.94 29.82 18.78
C GLU A 14 21.02 28.43 18.18
N GLU A 15 20.50 27.45 18.90
CA GLU A 15 20.37 26.08 18.41
C GLU A 15 19.01 25.95 17.74
N TRP A 16 19.01 25.60 16.46
CA TRP A 16 17.81 25.39 15.64
C TRP A 16 17.73 23.93 15.21
N ASN A 17 16.51 23.38 15.20
CA ASN A 17 16.25 22.02 14.76
C ASN A 17 15.04 22.01 13.84
N GLY A 18 15.06 21.19 12.81
CA GLY A 18 14.00 21.09 11.82
C GLY A 18 14.33 20.04 10.79
N SER A 19 13.30 19.48 10.16
CA SER A 19 13.45 18.45 9.14
C SER A 19 13.88 19.06 7.79
N SER A 20 13.45 20.31 7.52
CA SER A 20 13.74 21.07 6.30
C SER A 20 14.19 22.49 6.63
N SER A 21 14.94 23.13 5.71
CA SER A 21 15.39 24.51 5.81
C SER A 21 14.26 25.54 6.00
N THR A 22 13.02 25.17 5.65
CA THR A 22 11.82 26.00 5.78
C THR A 22 11.03 25.77 7.06
N LYS A 23 11.35 24.73 7.85
CA LYS A 23 10.64 24.35 9.09
C LYS A 23 11.59 24.21 10.27
N LEU A 24 12.44 25.22 10.46
CA LEU A 24 13.34 25.32 11.62
C LEU A 24 12.60 25.91 12.81
N PHE A 25 12.75 25.30 13.98
CA PHE A 25 12.32 25.88 15.25
C PHE A 25 13.53 26.02 16.19
N LYS A 26 13.52 27.10 16.95
CA LYS A 26 14.59 27.40 17.92
C LYS A 26 14.46 26.47 19.12
N THR A 27 15.45 25.61 19.32
CA THR A 27 15.52 24.59 20.38
C THR A 27 16.09 25.16 21.67
N ALA A 28 17.17 25.94 21.55
CA ALA A 28 17.82 26.58 22.69
C ALA A 28 18.46 27.92 22.32
N THR A 29 18.53 28.83 23.28
CA THR A 29 19.41 29.99 23.25
C THR A 29 20.52 29.75 24.26
N ILE A 30 21.76 29.74 23.80
CA ILE A 30 22.96 29.63 24.63
C ILE A 30 23.58 31.01 24.69
N THR A 31 23.56 31.63 25.85
CA THR A 31 24.15 32.96 26.07
C THR A 31 25.38 32.83 26.95
N PHE A 32 26.49 33.39 26.50
CA PHE A 32 27.75 33.42 27.25
C PHE A 32 28.06 34.85 27.68
N SER A 33 27.92 35.13 28.98
CA SER A 33 28.40 36.35 29.63
C SER A 33 28.53 36.13 31.13
N PRO A 34 29.68 36.48 31.72
CA PRO A 34 30.64 35.65 32.51
C PRO A 34 30.29 34.21 32.95
N SER A 35 29.04 33.78 32.88
CA SER A 35 28.54 32.42 33.11
C SER A 35 27.79 31.91 31.88
N LEU A 36 27.81 30.59 31.66
CA LEU A 36 27.04 29.93 30.60
C LEU A 36 25.57 29.81 31.03
N GLN A 37 24.64 30.40 30.28
CA GLN A 37 23.20 30.20 30.47
C GLN A 37 22.59 29.50 29.24
N ILE A 38 21.88 28.40 29.49
CA ILE A 38 21.18 27.63 28.45
C ILE A 38 19.69 27.76 28.70
N GLN A 39 19.00 28.52 27.85
CA GLN A 39 17.55 28.67 27.89
C GLN A 39 16.92 27.82 26.80
N ARG A 40 16.32 26.68 27.18
CA ARG A 40 15.59 25.81 26.25
C ARG A 40 14.21 26.42 25.96
N SER A 41 13.92 26.61 24.68
CA SER A 41 12.76 27.37 24.17
C SER A 41 11.47 26.53 24.11
N VAL A 42 11.58 25.20 24.13
CA VAL A 42 10.46 24.29 23.89
C VAL A 42 10.17 23.44 25.13
N ASN A 43 8.89 23.33 25.52
CA ASN A 43 8.43 22.33 26.51
C ASN A 43 8.89 20.94 26.06
N GLY A 44 9.66 20.23 26.90
CA GLY A 44 10.21 18.90 26.58
C GLY A 44 9.13 17.91 26.10
N PHE A 45 7.92 17.99 26.66
CA PHE A 45 6.77 17.19 26.23
C PHE A 45 6.36 17.46 24.77
N ASN A 46 6.31 18.72 24.34
CA ASN A 46 5.96 19.08 22.96
C ASN A 46 7.05 18.63 21.97
N HIS A 47 8.32 18.66 22.39
CA HIS A 47 9.41 18.14 21.57
C HIS A 47 9.32 16.61 21.43
N VAL A 48 9.10 15.89 22.54
CA VAL A 48 8.94 14.42 22.52
C VAL A 48 7.70 14.01 21.72
N TRP A 49 6.56 14.69 21.92
CA TRP A 49 5.33 14.42 21.20
C TRP A 49 5.46 14.67 19.69
N ARG A 50 6.13 15.75 19.28
CA ARG A 50 6.44 16.00 17.86
C ARG A 50 7.34 14.91 17.29
N ARG A 51 8.40 14.53 18.00
CA ARG A 51 9.30 13.44 17.57
C ARG A 51 8.57 12.10 17.45
N PHE A 52 7.59 11.86 18.32
CA PHE A 52 6.72 10.70 18.21
C PHE A 52 5.87 10.77 16.93
N LEU A 53 5.20 11.89 16.66
CA LEU A 53 4.42 12.07 15.43
C LEU A 53 5.27 12.00 14.16
N ASP A 54 6.51 12.50 14.21
CA ASP A 54 7.48 12.42 13.12
C ASP A 54 7.83 10.96 12.75
N ALA A 55 7.60 9.99 13.65
CA ALA A 55 7.77 8.57 13.34
C ALA A 55 6.64 7.99 12.48
N PHE A 56 5.46 8.63 12.48
CA PHE A 56 4.26 8.13 11.80
C PHE A 56 3.84 8.98 10.61
N VAL A 57 4.33 10.20 10.48
CA VAL A 57 3.89 11.13 9.42
C VAL A 57 5.07 11.49 8.52
N PRO A 58 4.89 11.47 7.18
CA PRO A 58 5.96 11.82 6.26
C PRO A 58 6.45 13.25 6.44
N GLU A 59 7.71 13.48 6.17
CA GLU A 59 8.28 14.81 6.18
C GLU A 59 7.57 15.72 5.17
N GLY A 60 7.28 16.96 5.56
CA GLY A 60 6.60 17.92 4.68
C GLY A 60 5.07 17.78 4.65
N PHE A 61 4.51 16.84 5.42
CA PHE A 61 3.07 16.65 5.53
C PHE A 61 2.34 17.95 5.94
N PRO A 62 1.12 18.21 5.42
CA PRO A 62 0.38 17.39 4.45
C PRO A 62 0.78 17.58 2.98
N GLY A 63 1.63 18.56 2.66
CA GLY A 63 1.94 18.93 1.27
C GLY A 63 2.90 18.00 0.52
N SER A 64 3.49 17.03 1.20
CA SER A 64 4.42 16.05 0.61
C SER A 64 3.77 14.75 0.15
N VAL A 65 2.48 14.58 0.43
CA VAL A 65 1.70 13.39 0.06
C VAL A 65 0.44 13.78 -0.71
N THR A 66 -0.10 12.84 -1.49
CA THR A 66 -1.37 13.06 -2.19
C THR A 66 -2.54 13.23 -1.20
N PRO A 67 -3.61 13.94 -1.59
CA PRO A 67 -4.75 14.21 -0.70
C PRO A 67 -5.51 12.96 -0.21
N ASP A 68 -5.40 11.85 -0.93
CA ASP A 68 -6.02 10.56 -0.61
C ASP A 68 -5.21 9.69 0.38
N TYR A 69 -3.99 10.10 0.75
CA TYR A 69 -3.13 9.38 1.70
C TYR A 69 -3.81 9.15 3.05
N VAL A 70 -4.27 10.22 3.72
CA VAL A 70 -4.84 10.10 5.08
C VAL A 70 -6.11 9.26 5.11
N PRO A 71 -7.12 9.50 4.24
CA PRO A 71 -8.31 8.65 4.21
C PRO A 71 -7.97 7.18 3.94
N PHE A 72 -7.02 6.92 3.04
CA PHE A 72 -6.54 5.56 2.77
C PHE A 72 -5.91 4.93 4.02
N GLN A 73 -4.94 5.61 4.65
CA GLN A 73 -4.19 5.08 5.81
C GLN A 73 -5.09 4.77 7.01
N VAL A 74 -6.15 5.54 7.23
CA VAL A 74 -7.14 5.25 8.28
C VAL A 74 -7.84 3.92 8.02
N TRP A 75 -8.33 3.69 6.79
CA TRP A 75 -9.01 2.45 6.45
C TRP A 75 -8.06 1.26 6.36
N ASP A 76 -6.84 1.46 5.85
CA ASP A 76 -5.78 0.45 5.79
C ASP A 76 -5.34 0.03 7.21
N SER A 77 -5.19 0.98 8.14
CA SER A 77 -4.89 0.68 9.55
C SER A 77 -6.01 -0.11 10.24
N LEU A 78 -7.28 0.25 9.99
CA LEU A 78 -8.43 -0.49 10.52
C LEU A 78 -8.52 -1.91 9.95
N GLN A 79 -8.24 -2.05 8.65
CA GLN A 79 -8.15 -3.34 7.98
C GLN A 79 -7.01 -4.19 8.58
N GLY A 80 -5.81 -3.62 8.71
CA GLY A 80 -4.66 -4.26 9.34
C GLY A 80 -4.94 -4.69 10.77
N LEU A 81 -5.56 -3.82 11.58
CA LEU A 81 -5.97 -4.16 12.95
C LEU A 81 -6.87 -5.39 12.99
N SER A 82 -7.89 -5.46 12.12
CA SER A 82 -8.77 -6.63 12.01
C SER A 82 -8.00 -7.89 11.63
N THR A 83 -7.07 -7.78 10.68
CA THR A 83 -6.17 -8.87 10.29
C THR A 83 -5.39 -9.41 11.48
N TYR A 84 -4.69 -8.57 12.24
CA TYR A 84 -3.88 -9.05 13.36
C TYR A 84 -4.70 -9.66 14.51
N ILE A 85 -5.92 -9.16 14.74
CA ILE A 85 -6.83 -9.78 15.72
C ILE A 85 -7.20 -11.21 15.27
N ARG A 86 -7.60 -11.38 14.00
CA ARG A 86 -7.96 -12.69 13.44
C ARG A 86 -6.77 -13.65 13.39
N THR A 87 -5.58 -13.15 13.10
CA THR A 87 -4.35 -13.95 13.10
C THR A 87 -4.14 -14.65 14.44
N MET A 88 -4.47 -14.01 15.57
CA MET A 88 -4.35 -14.67 16.88
C MET A 88 -5.32 -15.84 17.03
N LEU A 89 -6.57 -15.68 16.56
CA LEU A 89 -7.57 -16.76 16.58
C LEU A 89 -7.18 -17.92 15.65
N SER A 90 -6.77 -17.62 14.42
CA SER A 90 -6.36 -18.64 13.45
C SER A 90 -5.08 -19.35 13.87
N THR A 91 -4.12 -18.63 14.44
CA THR A 91 -2.86 -19.21 14.98
C THR A 91 -3.15 -20.15 16.13
N GLN A 92 -4.03 -19.77 17.08
CA GLN A 92 -4.42 -20.66 18.17
C GLN A 92 -5.03 -21.97 17.64
N ALA A 93 -5.94 -21.88 16.66
CA ALA A 93 -6.54 -23.06 16.03
C ALA A 93 -5.49 -23.94 15.33
N LEU A 94 -4.62 -23.33 14.52
CA LEU A 94 -3.55 -24.03 13.82
C LEU A 94 -2.59 -24.75 14.78
N LEU A 95 -2.16 -24.08 15.86
CA LEU A 95 -1.30 -24.69 16.89
C LEU A 95 -2.00 -25.86 17.58
N SER A 96 -3.29 -25.74 17.85
CA SER A 96 -4.09 -26.86 18.37
C SER A 96 -4.13 -28.03 17.39
N ALA A 97 -4.31 -27.78 16.09
CA ALA A 97 -4.38 -28.83 15.06
C ALA A 97 -3.06 -29.59 14.87
N ILE A 98 -1.92 -28.92 15.08
CA ILE A 98 -0.59 -29.55 15.05
C ILE A 98 -0.36 -30.47 16.26
N GLY A 99 -1.21 -30.38 17.29
CA GLY A 99 -1.08 -31.16 18.52
C GLY A 99 -0.13 -30.52 19.52
N VAL A 100 0.04 -29.19 19.49
CA VAL A 100 0.81 -28.48 20.54
C VAL A 100 0.15 -28.72 21.90
N GLY A 101 0.84 -29.46 22.77
CA GLY A 101 0.34 -29.87 24.08
C GLY A 101 -0.18 -31.31 24.16
N GLU A 102 -0.21 -32.06 23.06
CA GLU A 102 -0.60 -33.48 23.05
C GLU A 102 0.60 -34.41 23.26
N LYS A 103 0.43 -35.48 24.05
CA LYS A 103 1.50 -36.46 24.33
C LYS A 103 1.87 -37.34 23.13
N SER A 104 0.95 -37.49 22.17
CA SER A 104 1.10 -38.29 20.96
C SER A 104 1.79 -37.55 19.81
N ALA A 105 1.84 -36.20 19.85
CA ALA A 105 2.45 -35.41 18.81
C ALA A 105 3.99 -35.48 18.91
N THR A 106 4.64 -35.79 17.79
CA THR A 106 6.11 -35.81 17.73
C THR A 106 6.64 -34.49 17.19
N ILE A 107 7.75 -34.02 17.77
CA ILE A 107 8.42 -32.79 17.32
C ILE A 107 8.82 -32.91 15.84
N ILE A 108 9.36 -34.06 15.42
CA ILE A 108 9.79 -34.27 14.03
C ILE A 108 8.63 -34.26 13.04
N GLY A 109 7.47 -34.83 13.41
CA GLY A 109 6.26 -34.81 12.58
C GLY A 109 5.72 -33.40 12.41
N ALA A 110 5.62 -32.64 13.49
CA ALA A 110 5.23 -31.23 13.45
C ALA A 110 6.20 -30.40 12.58
N THR A 111 7.51 -30.58 12.74
CA THR A 111 8.53 -29.90 11.92
C THR A 111 8.36 -30.23 10.43
N PHE A 112 8.11 -31.50 10.08
CA PHE A 112 7.89 -31.88 8.68
C PHE A 112 6.63 -31.25 8.08
N GLN A 113 5.54 -31.17 8.86
CA GLN A 113 4.31 -30.49 8.45
C GLN A 113 4.55 -28.99 8.19
N TRP A 114 5.29 -28.31 9.07
CA TRP A 114 5.69 -26.91 8.88
C TRP A 114 6.54 -26.71 7.63
N PHE A 115 7.55 -27.58 7.44
CA PHE A 115 8.40 -27.55 6.26
C PHE A 115 7.58 -27.67 4.97
N LEU A 116 6.69 -28.67 4.87
CA LEU A 116 5.92 -28.90 3.64
C LEU A 116 4.96 -27.75 3.35
N ARG A 117 4.34 -27.20 4.41
CA ARG A 117 3.48 -26.01 4.31
C ARG A 117 4.25 -24.80 3.78
N ASP A 118 5.43 -24.52 4.33
CA ASP A 118 6.22 -23.35 3.97
C ASP A 118 6.84 -23.50 2.58
N LEU A 119 7.38 -24.68 2.25
CA LEU A 119 7.88 -25.00 0.91
C LEU A 119 6.79 -24.80 -0.15
N THR A 120 5.59 -25.30 0.09
CA THR A 120 4.44 -25.16 -0.83
C THR A 120 4.10 -23.69 -1.05
N GLY A 121 4.05 -22.90 0.03
CA GLY A 121 3.80 -21.47 -0.04
C GLY A 121 4.88 -20.75 -0.86
N MET A 122 6.16 -20.98 -0.55
CA MET A 122 7.28 -20.34 -1.26
C MET A 122 7.28 -20.66 -2.76
N LEU A 123 7.11 -21.93 -3.14
CA LEU A 123 7.00 -22.32 -4.55
C LEU A 123 5.82 -21.66 -5.24
N GLY A 124 4.66 -21.61 -4.58
CA GLY A 124 3.47 -20.93 -5.08
C GLY A 124 3.67 -19.44 -5.35
N GLY A 125 4.36 -18.73 -4.45
CA GLY A 125 4.66 -17.31 -4.61
C GLY A 125 5.57 -17.03 -5.80
N ILE A 126 6.60 -17.88 -6.00
CA ILE A 126 7.48 -17.80 -7.17
C ILE A 126 6.68 -18.03 -8.45
N LEU A 127 5.86 -19.10 -8.52
CA LEU A 127 5.04 -19.40 -9.69
C LEU A 127 4.05 -18.27 -10.01
N PHE A 128 3.42 -17.69 -9.00
CA PHE A 128 2.52 -16.56 -9.18
C PHE A 128 3.25 -15.33 -9.72
N THR A 129 4.43 -15.03 -9.19
CA THR A 129 5.27 -13.91 -9.67
C THR A 129 5.66 -14.11 -11.13
N LEU A 130 6.02 -15.34 -11.53
CA LEU A 130 6.35 -15.68 -12.92
C LEU A 130 5.16 -15.45 -13.88
N TYR A 131 3.94 -15.74 -13.43
CA TYR A 131 2.76 -15.62 -14.29
C TYR A 131 2.17 -14.21 -14.34
N GLN A 132 2.16 -13.50 -13.20
CA GLN A 132 1.36 -12.27 -13.04
C GLN A 132 2.17 -11.02 -12.71
N GLY A 133 3.48 -11.14 -12.48
CA GLY A 133 4.31 -10.06 -11.93
C GLY A 133 4.29 -8.74 -12.70
N SER A 134 4.10 -8.77 -14.02
CA SER A 134 4.08 -7.57 -14.88
C SER A 134 2.81 -6.73 -14.80
N ASN A 135 1.74 -7.24 -14.19
CA ASN A 135 0.38 -6.67 -14.27
C ASN A 135 -0.21 -6.28 -12.91
N LEU A 136 0.57 -6.40 -11.83
CA LEU A 136 0.10 -6.18 -10.45
C LEU A 136 -0.06 -4.69 -10.12
N ASP A 137 0.82 -3.84 -10.66
CA ASP A 137 0.82 -2.39 -10.42
C ASP A 137 -0.28 -1.68 -11.22
N SER A 138 -0.52 -2.11 -12.46
CA SER A 138 -1.54 -1.56 -13.37
C SER A 138 -2.95 -1.59 -12.75
N ASN A 139 -3.28 -2.63 -11.99
CA ASN A 139 -4.60 -2.81 -11.39
C ASN A 139 -4.56 -2.84 -9.86
N ALA A 140 -3.78 -1.92 -9.25
CA ALA A 140 -3.48 -1.94 -7.82
C ALA A 140 -4.73 -2.00 -6.90
N LYS A 141 -5.81 -1.27 -7.23
CA LYS A 141 -7.07 -1.31 -6.47
C LYS A 141 -7.68 -2.71 -6.41
N MET A 142 -7.76 -3.38 -7.55
CA MET A 142 -8.30 -4.73 -7.67
C MET A 142 -7.40 -5.74 -6.96
N TRP A 143 -6.09 -5.68 -7.24
CA TRP A 143 -5.13 -6.61 -6.66
C TRP A 143 -5.06 -6.50 -5.13
N ARG A 144 -5.30 -5.32 -4.54
CA ARG A 144 -5.46 -5.19 -3.10
C ARG A 144 -6.66 -5.97 -2.56
N LEU A 145 -7.83 -5.83 -3.17
CA LEU A 145 -9.01 -6.60 -2.76
C LEU A 145 -8.80 -8.10 -2.91
N VAL A 146 -8.17 -8.53 -4.01
CA VAL A 146 -7.90 -9.95 -4.28
C VAL A 146 -6.84 -10.50 -3.32
N ALA A 147 -5.79 -9.76 -3.03
CA ALA A 147 -4.76 -10.15 -2.08
C ALA A 147 -5.37 -10.37 -0.69
N ASP A 148 -6.14 -9.40 -0.21
CA ASP A 148 -6.77 -9.51 1.12
C ASP A 148 -7.84 -10.61 1.19
N LEU A 149 -8.56 -10.88 0.10
CA LEU A 149 -9.43 -12.06 0.02
C LEU A 149 -8.65 -13.37 0.14
N MET A 150 -7.50 -13.49 -0.54
CA MET A 150 -6.64 -14.67 -0.42
C MET A 150 -6.05 -14.79 0.99
N ASN A 151 -5.69 -13.68 1.63
CA ASN A 151 -5.26 -13.68 3.03
C ASN A 151 -6.34 -14.27 3.94
N ASP A 152 -7.58 -13.84 3.74
CA ASP A 152 -8.75 -14.29 4.50
C ASP A 152 -9.01 -15.78 4.30
N LEU A 153 -8.88 -16.29 3.07
CA LEU A 153 -8.94 -17.72 2.78
C LEU A 153 -7.81 -18.48 3.49
N GLY A 154 -6.59 -17.93 3.48
CA GLY A 154 -5.46 -18.50 4.19
C GLY A 154 -5.71 -18.67 5.69
N MET A 155 -6.20 -17.61 6.35
CA MET A 155 -6.56 -17.66 7.76
C MET A 155 -7.76 -18.57 8.04
N LEU A 156 -8.72 -18.62 7.12
CA LEU A 156 -9.86 -19.53 7.23
C LEU A 156 -9.40 -20.99 7.15
N MET A 157 -8.44 -21.33 6.28
CA MET A 157 -7.86 -22.67 6.22
C MET A 157 -7.17 -23.04 7.55
N ASP A 158 -6.44 -22.10 8.16
CA ASP A 158 -5.83 -22.30 9.48
C ASP A 158 -6.90 -22.60 10.55
N LEU A 159 -8.03 -21.86 10.52
CA LEU A 159 -9.16 -22.05 11.44
C LEU A 159 -9.95 -23.36 11.18
N LEU A 160 -10.06 -23.80 9.92
CA LEU A 160 -10.72 -25.04 9.51
C LEU A 160 -9.87 -26.28 9.78
N SER A 161 -8.54 -26.14 9.76
CA SER A 161 -7.60 -27.26 9.85
C SER A 161 -7.84 -28.24 11.03
N PRO A 162 -8.24 -27.82 12.25
CA PRO A 162 -8.51 -28.76 13.34
C PRO A 162 -9.75 -29.63 13.11
N LEU A 163 -10.68 -29.19 12.26
CA LEU A 163 -11.93 -29.92 11.98
C LEU A 163 -11.71 -31.10 11.04
N PHE A 164 -10.58 -31.14 10.33
CA PHE A 164 -10.26 -32.17 9.35
C PHE A 164 -8.86 -32.76 9.56
N PRO A 165 -8.60 -33.50 10.65
CA PRO A 165 -7.27 -34.03 10.97
C PRO A 165 -6.67 -34.90 9.84
N SER A 166 -7.49 -35.67 9.12
CA SER A 166 -7.06 -36.52 8.00
C SER A 166 -6.58 -35.74 6.78
N ALA A 167 -7.06 -34.51 6.58
CA ALA A 167 -6.70 -33.62 5.47
C ALA A 167 -5.86 -32.41 5.93
N PHE A 168 -5.42 -32.40 7.20
CA PHE A 168 -4.76 -31.27 7.84
C PHE A 168 -3.67 -30.65 6.97
N ILE A 169 -2.72 -31.47 6.52
CA ILE A 169 -1.55 -31.00 5.76
C ILE A 169 -1.94 -30.36 4.43
N PHE A 170 -2.96 -30.92 3.76
CA PHE A 170 -3.46 -30.38 2.50
C PHE A 170 -4.12 -29.01 2.70
N ILE A 171 -4.95 -28.87 3.75
CA ILE A 171 -5.63 -27.62 4.09
C ILE A 171 -4.62 -26.52 4.43
N VAL A 172 -3.64 -26.79 5.28
CA VAL A 172 -2.65 -25.78 5.67
C VAL A 172 -1.70 -25.43 4.51
N CYS A 173 -1.39 -26.38 3.62
CA CYS A 173 -0.65 -26.10 2.39
C CYS A 173 -1.44 -25.18 1.45
N LEU A 174 -2.75 -25.39 1.29
CA LEU A 174 -3.61 -24.50 0.52
C LEU A 174 -3.69 -23.10 1.15
N GLY A 175 -3.79 -23.04 2.48
CA GLY A 175 -3.74 -21.77 3.20
C GLY A 175 -2.41 -21.03 3.02
N SER A 176 -1.29 -21.75 3.06
CA SER A 176 0.05 -21.22 2.81
C SER A 176 0.24 -20.71 1.38
N LEU A 177 -0.26 -21.44 0.39
CA LEU A 177 -0.29 -21.02 -1.01
C LEU A 177 -1.07 -19.70 -1.17
N SER A 178 -2.23 -19.60 -0.53
CA SER A 178 -3.07 -18.39 -0.55
C SER A 178 -2.39 -17.17 0.10
N ARG A 179 -1.74 -17.37 1.26
CA ARG A 179 -0.94 -16.31 1.93
C ARG A 179 0.30 -15.91 1.12
N SER A 180 0.93 -16.84 0.42
CA SER A 180 2.06 -16.53 -0.45
C SER A 180 1.67 -15.65 -1.63
N PHE A 181 0.55 -15.99 -2.30
CA PHE A 181 -0.07 -15.12 -3.30
C PHE A 181 -0.33 -13.71 -2.75
N THR A 182 -0.93 -13.65 -1.56
CA THR A 182 -1.24 -12.39 -0.86
C THR A 182 0.03 -11.56 -0.67
N SER A 183 1.10 -12.18 -0.20
CA SER A 183 2.38 -11.49 0.06
C SER A 183 2.94 -10.85 -1.22
N VAL A 184 2.88 -11.54 -2.35
CA VAL A 184 3.37 -11.00 -3.63
C VAL A 184 2.49 -9.85 -4.11
N ALA A 185 1.17 -10.05 -4.17
CA ALA A 185 0.23 -9.04 -4.66
C ALA A 185 0.18 -7.80 -3.74
N SER A 186 0.14 -7.99 -2.42
CA SER A 186 0.19 -6.90 -1.45
C SER A 186 1.51 -6.13 -1.53
N GLY A 187 2.65 -6.83 -1.65
CA GLY A 187 3.96 -6.19 -1.81
C GLY A 187 4.05 -5.31 -3.06
N ALA A 188 3.61 -5.83 -4.21
CA ALA A 188 3.61 -5.09 -5.47
C ALA A 188 2.66 -3.87 -5.45
N THR A 189 1.42 -4.07 -4.96
CA THR A 189 0.45 -2.98 -4.88
C THR A 189 0.84 -1.92 -3.85
N ARG A 190 1.40 -2.32 -2.71
CA ARG A 190 1.96 -1.38 -1.72
C ARG A 190 3.05 -0.53 -2.33
N ALA A 191 4.01 -1.13 -3.05
CA ALA A 191 5.04 -0.36 -3.75
C ALA A 191 4.44 0.65 -4.75
N ALA A 192 3.43 0.25 -5.53
CA ALA A 192 2.74 1.16 -6.44
C ALA A 192 2.03 2.32 -5.70
N LEU A 193 1.38 2.04 -4.56
CA LEU A 193 0.72 3.06 -3.76
C LEU A 193 1.70 4.01 -3.06
N THR A 194 2.80 3.49 -2.53
CA THR A 194 3.86 4.33 -1.95
C THR A 194 4.41 5.31 -3.00
N GLN A 195 4.56 4.87 -4.27
CA GLN A 195 4.94 5.77 -5.36
C GLN A 195 3.85 6.78 -5.67
N HIS A 196 2.58 6.35 -5.75
CA HIS A 196 1.43 7.23 -5.94
C HIS A 196 1.36 8.33 -4.87
N PHE A 197 1.58 7.98 -3.61
CA PHE A 197 1.54 8.93 -2.50
C PHE A 197 2.70 9.93 -2.49
N ALA A 198 3.80 9.68 -3.20
CA ALA A 198 5.00 10.50 -3.14
C ALA A 198 4.93 11.73 -4.08
N LEU A 199 4.66 12.91 -3.54
CA LEU A 199 4.66 14.15 -4.33
C LEU A 199 6.04 14.81 -4.46
N GLN A 200 6.99 14.49 -3.58
CA GLN A 200 8.28 15.19 -3.49
C GLN A 200 9.48 14.24 -3.57
N ASN A 201 9.36 13.16 -4.37
CA ASN A 201 10.35 12.07 -4.42
C ASN A 201 10.65 11.46 -3.04
N ASN A 202 9.66 11.47 -2.16
CA ASN A 202 9.72 11.05 -0.76
C ASN A 202 9.18 9.63 -0.51
N ALA A 203 9.16 8.77 -1.53
CA ALA A 203 8.59 7.43 -1.44
C ALA A 203 9.23 6.56 -0.34
N ALA A 204 10.56 6.67 -0.14
CA ALA A 204 11.25 5.95 0.91
C ALA A 204 10.83 6.40 2.32
N ASP A 205 10.62 7.71 2.51
CA ASP A 205 10.12 8.25 3.78
C ASP A 205 8.69 7.77 4.04
N ILE A 206 7.81 7.86 3.04
CA ILE A 206 6.44 7.32 3.12
C ILE A 206 6.47 5.83 3.50
N ALA A 207 7.25 5.01 2.82
CA ALA A 207 7.37 3.58 3.14
C ALA A 207 7.80 3.33 4.60
N ALA A 208 8.75 4.13 5.11
CA ALA A 208 9.21 4.01 6.49
C ALA A 208 8.13 4.40 7.52
N LYS A 209 7.34 5.45 7.23
CA LYS A 209 6.23 5.88 8.10
C LYS A 209 5.06 4.91 8.05
N GLU A 210 4.70 4.42 6.86
CA GLU A 210 3.71 3.36 6.68
C GLU A 210 4.11 2.09 7.45
N GLY A 211 5.39 1.69 7.38
CA GLY A 211 5.89 0.57 8.17
C GLY A 211 5.76 0.78 9.69
N SER A 212 5.93 2.03 10.17
CA SER A 212 5.73 2.37 11.58
C SER A 212 4.24 2.32 11.97
N GLN A 213 3.35 2.80 11.10
CA GLN A 213 1.89 2.72 11.28
C GLN A 213 1.42 1.25 11.32
N GLU A 214 1.86 0.42 10.37
CA GLU A 214 1.57 -1.01 10.31
C GLU A 214 2.07 -1.73 11.55
N THR A 215 3.28 -1.42 12.02
CA THR A 215 3.84 -1.99 13.26
C THR A 215 3.00 -1.64 14.49
N MET A 216 2.52 -0.39 14.58
CA MET A 216 1.63 0.01 15.68
C MET A 216 0.28 -0.70 15.61
N ALA A 217 -0.34 -0.77 14.42
CA ALA A 217 -1.56 -1.53 14.22
C ALA A 217 -1.37 -3.03 14.57
N THR A 218 -0.22 -3.60 14.24
CA THR A 218 0.18 -4.97 14.60
C THR A 218 0.20 -5.17 16.11
N MET A 219 0.92 -4.32 16.84
CA MET A 219 1.03 -4.44 18.30
C MET A 219 -0.33 -4.38 18.99
N ILE A 220 -1.17 -3.42 18.59
CA ILE A 220 -2.52 -3.26 19.15
C ILE A 220 -3.39 -4.47 18.77
N GLY A 221 -3.37 -4.88 17.50
CA GLY A 221 -4.17 -5.99 17.00
C GLY A 221 -3.79 -7.33 17.62
N MET A 222 -2.51 -7.58 17.84
CA MET A 222 -2.05 -8.77 18.57
C MET A 222 -2.51 -8.76 20.03
N ALA A 223 -2.40 -7.63 20.74
CA ALA A 223 -2.86 -7.53 22.12
C ALA A 223 -4.38 -7.77 22.23
N LEU A 224 -5.17 -7.13 21.36
CA LEU A 224 -6.62 -7.32 21.30
C LEU A 224 -7.00 -8.74 20.86
N GLY A 225 -6.29 -9.30 19.88
CA GLY A 225 -6.48 -10.67 19.40
C GLY A 225 -6.20 -11.71 20.47
N MET A 226 -5.14 -11.54 21.26
CA MET A 226 -4.83 -12.42 22.39
C MET A 226 -5.87 -12.32 23.49
N LEU A 227 -6.34 -11.11 23.81
CA LEU A 227 -7.44 -10.92 24.76
C LEU A 227 -8.72 -11.61 24.26
N LEU A 228 -9.07 -11.43 22.99
CA LEU A 228 -10.22 -12.05 22.37
C LEU A 228 -10.11 -13.58 22.40
N ALA A 229 -8.97 -14.13 21.98
CA ALA A 229 -8.66 -15.57 22.03
C ALA A 229 -8.87 -16.13 23.44
N ARG A 230 -8.42 -15.41 24.48
CA ARG A 230 -8.61 -15.80 25.88
C ARG A 230 -10.07 -15.81 26.28
N ILE A 231 -10.84 -14.79 25.90
CA ILE A 231 -12.27 -14.67 26.24
C ILE A 231 -13.11 -15.73 25.51
N THR A 232 -12.75 -16.07 24.26
CA THR A 232 -13.48 -17.06 23.45
C THR A 232 -12.99 -18.50 23.64
N THR A 233 -12.00 -18.72 24.52
CA THR A 233 -11.44 -20.06 24.76
C THR A 233 -12.53 -21.04 25.21
N GLY A 234 -12.60 -22.20 24.57
CA GLY A 234 -13.61 -23.23 24.87
C GLY A 234 -15.00 -22.97 24.29
N ASN A 235 -15.20 -21.87 23.55
CA ASN A 235 -16.47 -21.57 22.87
C ASN A 235 -16.26 -21.44 21.35
N PRO A 236 -16.41 -22.54 20.58
CA PRO A 236 -16.22 -22.53 19.13
C PRO A 236 -17.12 -21.55 18.40
N VAL A 237 -18.37 -21.39 18.85
CA VAL A 237 -19.34 -20.47 18.22
C VAL A 237 -18.84 -19.03 18.34
N ALA A 238 -18.32 -18.64 19.51
CA ALA A 238 -17.76 -17.30 19.72
C ALA A 238 -16.50 -17.05 18.87
N ILE A 239 -15.63 -18.04 18.71
CA ILE A 239 -14.43 -17.96 17.85
C ILE A 239 -14.86 -17.75 16.39
N TRP A 240 -15.76 -18.60 15.87
CA TRP A 240 -16.25 -18.53 14.50
C TRP A 240 -16.99 -17.22 14.22
N PHE A 241 -17.88 -16.82 15.13
CA PHE A 241 -18.59 -15.55 15.01
C PHE A 241 -17.62 -14.37 14.96
N SER A 242 -16.67 -14.31 15.91
CA SER A 242 -15.68 -13.23 15.96
C SER A 242 -14.82 -13.20 14.69
N PHE A 243 -14.32 -14.36 14.24
CA PHE A 243 -13.52 -14.46 13.03
C PHE A 243 -14.28 -14.01 11.78
N LEU A 244 -15.52 -14.48 11.60
CA LEU A 244 -16.34 -14.13 10.43
C LEU A 244 -16.75 -12.66 10.45
N SER A 245 -17.17 -12.12 11.60
CA SER A 245 -17.50 -10.69 11.74
C SER A 245 -16.31 -9.78 11.46
N LEU A 246 -15.12 -10.13 11.98
CA LEU A 246 -13.89 -9.40 11.71
C LEU A 246 -13.46 -9.52 10.23
N THR A 247 -13.70 -10.67 9.60
CA THR A 247 -13.43 -10.88 8.17
C THR A 247 -14.34 -10.03 7.30
N MET A 248 -15.63 -9.92 7.64
CA MET A 248 -16.54 -9.00 6.95
C MET A 248 -16.13 -7.55 7.13
N PHE A 249 -15.75 -7.15 8.35
CA PHE A 249 -15.23 -5.81 8.61
C PHE A 249 -13.93 -5.54 7.85
N HIS A 250 -13.01 -6.51 7.81
CA HIS A 250 -11.76 -6.46 7.07
C HIS A 250 -11.98 -6.17 5.58
N MET A 251 -12.85 -6.94 4.92
CA MET A 251 -13.18 -6.75 3.51
C MET A 251 -13.88 -5.41 3.26
N TYR A 252 -14.77 -5.00 4.17
CA TYR A 252 -15.41 -3.68 4.09
C TYR A 252 -14.39 -2.53 4.22
N ALA A 253 -13.50 -2.59 5.23
CA ALA A 253 -12.47 -1.59 5.44
C ALA A 253 -11.52 -1.50 4.25
N ASN A 254 -11.11 -2.65 3.68
CA ASN A 254 -10.30 -2.65 2.47
C ASN A 254 -11.03 -2.03 1.27
N TYR A 255 -12.30 -2.37 1.06
CA TYR A 255 -13.13 -1.75 0.04
C TYR A 255 -13.20 -0.22 0.22
N LYS A 256 -13.36 0.26 1.45
CA LYS A 256 -13.34 1.69 1.73
C LYS A 256 -11.97 2.32 1.45
N ALA A 257 -10.87 1.67 1.83
CA ALA A 257 -9.51 2.13 1.56
C ALA A 257 -9.28 2.33 0.05
N VAL A 258 -9.56 1.30 -0.76
CA VAL A 258 -9.35 1.37 -2.21
C VAL A 258 -10.30 2.35 -2.92
N ARG A 259 -11.48 2.63 -2.36
CA ARG A 259 -12.38 3.68 -2.88
C ARG A 259 -11.91 5.10 -2.55
N CYS A 260 -11.02 5.29 -1.58
CA CYS A 260 -10.40 6.59 -1.32
C CYS A 260 -9.32 6.94 -2.35
N LEU A 261 -8.65 5.93 -2.92
CA LEU A 261 -7.54 6.12 -3.84
C LEU A 261 -7.97 6.78 -5.15
N THR A 262 -7.19 7.74 -5.62
CA THR A 262 -7.37 8.44 -6.89
C THR A 262 -6.10 8.30 -7.71
N LEU A 263 -5.88 7.09 -8.24
CA LEU A 263 -4.69 6.76 -9.01
C LEU A 263 -4.64 7.58 -10.31
N ASP A 264 -3.47 8.12 -10.62
CA ASP A 264 -3.18 8.87 -11.85
C ASP A 264 -2.55 8.00 -12.95
N SER A 265 -2.19 6.75 -12.63
CA SER A 265 -1.72 5.78 -13.60
C SER A 265 -2.85 5.29 -14.51
N LEU A 266 -2.54 5.17 -15.80
CA LEU A 266 -3.45 4.58 -16.77
C LEU A 266 -3.38 3.06 -16.69
N ASN A 267 -4.55 2.43 -16.60
CA ASN A 267 -4.75 1.01 -16.85
C ASN A 267 -5.72 0.85 -18.04
N PHE A 268 -6.01 -0.40 -18.45
CA PHE A 268 -6.92 -0.65 -19.57
C PHE A 268 -8.31 -0.03 -19.34
N GLU A 269 -8.87 -0.19 -18.14
CA GLU A 269 -10.20 0.31 -17.80
C GLU A 269 -10.28 1.83 -17.75
N ARG A 270 -9.36 2.48 -17.03
CA ARG A 270 -9.26 3.96 -16.95
C ARG A 270 -9.05 4.57 -18.34
N SER A 271 -8.23 3.93 -19.17
CA SER A 271 -8.01 4.36 -20.56
C SER A 271 -9.28 4.23 -21.39
N SER A 272 -10.04 3.13 -21.24
CA SER A 272 -11.31 2.94 -21.94
C SER A 272 -12.34 3.99 -21.53
N ILE A 273 -12.46 4.30 -20.23
CA ILE A 273 -13.38 5.32 -19.71
C ILE A 273 -13.01 6.70 -20.28
N LEU A 274 -11.71 7.05 -20.23
CA LEU A 274 -11.21 8.33 -20.74
C LEU A 274 -11.45 8.48 -22.24
N LEU A 275 -11.10 7.46 -23.02
CA LEU A 275 -11.21 7.50 -24.47
C LEU A 275 -12.68 7.55 -24.93
N GLN A 276 -13.54 6.77 -24.29
CA GLN A 276 -14.97 6.81 -24.60
C GLN A 276 -15.56 8.21 -24.32
N HIS A 277 -15.27 8.77 -23.15
CA HIS A 277 -15.76 10.11 -22.81
C HIS A 277 -15.22 11.19 -23.73
N PHE A 278 -13.93 11.10 -24.11
CA PHE A 278 -13.30 12.04 -25.03
C PHE A 278 -13.93 11.98 -26.43
N ILE A 279 -14.19 10.78 -26.96
CA ILE A 279 -14.85 10.61 -28.26
C ILE A 279 -16.28 11.18 -28.24
N GLU A 280 -17.01 10.99 -27.15
CA GLU A 280 -18.42 11.43 -27.04
C GLU A 280 -18.57 12.94 -26.78
N SER A 281 -17.65 13.55 -26.02
CA SER A 281 -17.81 14.92 -25.50
C SER A 281 -16.70 15.91 -25.90
N GLY A 282 -15.57 15.43 -26.41
CA GLY A 282 -14.36 16.23 -26.64
C GLY A 282 -13.63 16.67 -25.36
N GLN A 283 -14.07 16.22 -24.18
CA GLN A 283 -13.49 16.61 -22.88
C GLN A 283 -12.68 15.47 -22.26
N VAL A 284 -11.65 15.82 -21.47
CA VAL A 284 -10.82 14.86 -20.72
C VAL A 284 -11.24 14.87 -19.25
N LEU A 285 -11.58 13.70 -18.71
CA LEU A 285 -11.93 13.56 -17.29
C LEU A 285 -10.71 13.67 -16.39
N SER A 286 -10.90 14.25 -15.21
CA SER A 286 -9.89 14.22 -14.14
C SER A 286 -9.74 12.82 -13.54
N PRO A 287 -8.57 12.47 -12.95
CA PRO A 287 -8.37 11.20 -12.25
C PRO A 287 -9.44 10.92 -11.18
N LYS A 288 -9.92 11.96 -10.49
CA LYS A 288 -10.99 11.85 -9.50
C LYS A 288 -12.31 11.39 -10.11
N GLN A 289 -12.69 11.92 -11.26
CA GLN A 289 -13.90 11.50 -11.96
C GLN A 289 -13.77 10.05 -12.45
N VAL A 290 -12.64 9.71 -13.08
CA VAL A 290 -12.39 8.33 -13.55
C VAL A 290 -12.37 7.33 -12.39
N SER A 291 -11.74 7.67 -11.26
CA SER A 291 -11.68 6.84 -10.06
C SER A 291 -13.06 6.48 -9.48
N THR A 292 -14.06 7.35 -9.67
CA THR A 292 -15.43 7.04 -9.24
C THR A 292 -16.15 6.05 -10.16
N MET A 293 -15.78 6.06 -11.44
CA MET A 293 -16.35 5.24 -12.50
C MET A 293 -15.67 3.87 -12.63
N GLU A 294 -14.39 3.76 -12.28
CA GLU A 294 -13.66 2.50 -12.38
C GLU A 294 -14.18 1.46 -11.39
N HIS A 295 -14.18 0.21 -11.84
CA HIS A 295 -14.48 -0.94 -11.00
C HIS A 295 -13.26 -1.27 -10.15
N VAL A 296 -13.57 -1.70 -8.92
CA VAL A 296 -12.54 -2.15 -7.97
C VAL A 296 -12.50 -3.68 -7.91
N LEU A 297 -13.58 -4.33 -8.32
CA LEU A 297 -13.70 -5.79 -8.30
C LEU A 297 -13.19 -6.41 -9.61
N PRO A 298 -12.73 -7.67 -9.58
CA PRO A 298 -12.22 -8.35 -10.77
C PRO A 298 -13.22 -8.40 -11.92
N LEU A 299 -12.73 -8.32 -13.15
CA LEU A 299 -13.53 -8.36 -14.39
C LEU A 299 -14.49 -9.56 -14.48
N TRP A 300 -14.13 -10.73 -13.95
CA TRP A 300 -15.01 -11.91 -13.95
C TRP A 300 -16.23 -11.76 -13.04
N THR A 301 -16.17 -10.89 -12.02
CA THR A 301 -17.34 -10.52 -11.20
C THR A 301 -18.20 -9.45 -11.87
N THR A 302 -17.60 -8.55 -12.65
CA THR A 302 -18.30 -7.42 -13.30
C THR A 302 -18.87 -7.76 -14.68
N LEU A 303 -18.39 -8.81 -15.36
CA LEU A 303 -18.98 -9.34 -16.60
C LEU A 303 -20.43 -9.82 -16.45
N ARG A 304 -20.86 -10.18 -15.23
CA ARG A 304 -22.28 -10.45 -14.92
C ARG A 304 -23.14 -9.18 -14.77
N LEU A 305 -22.52 -8.02 -14.52
CA LEU A 305 -23.21 -6.77 -14.20
C LEU A 305 -23.15 -5.73 -15.34
N SER A 306 -22.12 -5.77 -16.20
CA SER A 306 -21.98 -4.86 -17.33
C SER A 306 -22.71 -5.37 -18.57
N LYS A 307 -24.05 -5.25 -18.56
CA LYS A 307 -24.87 -5.29 -19.79
C LYS A 307 -24.99 -3.92 -20.47
N SER A 308 -24.24 -2.90 -20.01
CA SER A 308 -24.47 -1.50 -20.38
C SER A 308 -23.30 -0.80 -21.08
N ALA A 309 -22.17 -1.48 -21.30
CA ALA A 309 -21.09 -0.89 -22.10
C ALA A 309 -21.42 -1.03 -23.59
N LYS A 310 -21.74 0.10 -24.25
CA LYS A 310 -21.81 0.14 -25.71
C LYS A 310 -20.39 -0.12 -26.23
N PRO A 311 -20.15 -1.15 -27.06
CA PRO A 311 -18.84 -1.37 -27.63
C PRO A 311 -18.48 -0.14 -28.49
N LEU A 312 -17.27 0.41 -28.28
CA LEU A 312 -16.70 1.41 -29.18
C LEU A 312 -16.70 0.84 -30.60
N HIS A 313 -17.09 1.65 -31.58
CA HIS A 313 -17.09 1.26 -33.00
C HIS A 313 -15.68 1.02 -33.56
N THR A 314 -14.63 1.28 -32.76
CA THR A 314 -13.23 1.23 -33.16
C THR A 314 -12.43 0.47 -32.11
N ASN A 315 -11.72 -0.58 -32.54
CA ASN A 315 -10.79 -1.32 -31.69
C ASN A 315 -9.52 -0.48 -31.49
N VAL A 316 -9.32 0.04 -30.28
CA VAL A 316 -8.13 0.82 -29.92
C VAL A 316 -7.15 -0.09 -29.18
N LYS A 317 -5.96 -0.26 -29.75
CA LYS A 317 -4.88 -1.06 -29.15
C LYS A 317 -3.80 -0.11 -28.62
N LEU A 318 -3.65 -0.04 -27.31
CA LEU A 318 -2.61 0.74 -26.63
C LEU A 318 -1.37 -0.14 -26.36
N GLY A 319 -0.19 0.47 -26.36
CA GLY A 319 1.06 -0.24 -26.03
C GLY A 319 1.61 -1.17 -27.11
N LEU A 320 1.07 -1.12 -28.33
CA LEU A 320 1.62 -1.85 -29.47
C LEU A 320 3.07 -1.42 -29.72
N ARG A 321 3.96 -2.40 -29.91
CA ARG A 321 5.29 -2.10 -30.44
C ARG A 321 5.10 -1.51 -31.84
N VAL A 322 5.75 -0.39 -32.13
CA VAL A 322 5.69 0.23 -33.47
C VAL A 322 6.03 -0.78 -34.57
N SER A 323 6.92 -1.73 -34.28
CA SER A 323 7.28 -2.85 -35.17
C SER A 323 6.14 -3.83 -35.51
N THR A 324 4.98 -3.72 -34.85
CA THR A 324 3.80 -4.56 -35.12
C THR A 324 2.78 -3.86 -36.03
N LEU A 325 3.00 -2.58 -36.34
CA LEU A 325 2.22 -1.85 -37.34
C LEU A 325 2.62 -2.30 -38.74
N ASP A 326 1.67 -2.28 -39.68
CA ASP A 326 2.01 -2.53 -41.08
C ASP A 326 2.88 -1.40 -41.66
N HIS A 327 3.51 -1.66 -42.82
CA HIS A 327 4.40 -0.68 -43.46
C HIS A 327 3.71 0.65 -43.82
N SER A 328 2.43 0.63 -44.16
CA SER A 328 1.62 1.80 -44.52
C SER A 328 1.18 2.60 -43.30
N GLU A 329 0.78 1.93 -42.22
CA GLU A 329 0.45 2.52 -40.92
C GLU A 329 1.69 3.17 -40.29
N MET A 330 2.83 2.48 -40.36
CA MET A 330 4.11 2.99 -39.89
C MET A 330 4.57 4.22 -40.68
N ALA A 331 4.42 4.18 -42.01
CA ALA A 331 4.73 5.33 -42.86
C ALA A 331 3.84 6.54 -42.50
N ASN A 332 2.53 6.34 -42.36
CA ASN A 332 1.57 7.38 -41.97
C ASN A 332 1.84 7.96 -40.58
N PHE A 333 2.22 7.11 -39.61
CA PHE A 333 2.62 7.56 -38.28
C PHE A 333 3.87 8.46 -38.34
N LEU A 334 4.88 8.08 -39.12
CA LEU A 334 6.11 8.84 -39.28
C LEU A 334 5.88 10.20 -39.98
N THR A 335 5.02 10.26 -41.01
CA THR A 335 4.66 11.53 -41.65
C THR A 335 3.81 12.43 -40.75
N SER A 336 2.85 11.87 -40.00
CA SER A 336 2.03 12.62 -39.04
C SER A 336 2.88 13.20 -37.89
N ALA A 337 3.77 12.40 -37.31
CA ALA A 337 4.69 12.85 -36.27
C ALA A 337 5.66 13.92 -36.79
N GLY A 338 6.17 13.76 -38.02
CA GLY A 338 7.04 14.75 -38.67
C GLY A 338 6.39 16.12 -38.87
N SER A 339 5.08 16.15 -39.16
CA SER A 339 4.30 17.40 -39.26
C SER A 339 4.18 18.11 -37.92
N PHE A 340 3.94 17.36 -36.83
CA PHE A 340 3.74 17.90 -35.49
C PHE A 340 5.02 18.54 -34.91
N TYR A 341 6.18 17.91 -35.15
CA TYR A 341 7.46 18.47 -34.72
C TYR A 341 7.86 19.72 -35.52
N ASN A 342 7.48 19.82 -36.79
CA ASN A 342 7.77 21.01 -37.60
C ASN A 342 6.89 22.22 -37.21
N GLU A 343 5.65 22.02 -36.73
CA GLU A 343 4.82 23.10 -36.18
C GLU A 343 5.35 23.60 -34.82
N VAL A 344 5.76 22.69 -33.92
CA VAL A 344 6.26 23.07 -32.58
C VAL A 344 7.58 23.83 -32.63
N PHE A 345 8.43 23.60 -33.64
CA PHE A 345 9.68 24.36 -33.81
C PHE A 345 9.52 25.74 -34.46
N THR A 346 8.32 26.08 -34.95
CA THR A 346 8.02 27.43 -35.51
C THR A 346 7.25 28.32 -34.54
N GLY A 347 6.63 27.77 -33.49
CA GLY A 347 5.97 28.52 -32.41
C GLY A 347 6.72 28.38 -31.09
N GLY A 348 7.61 29.31 -30.78
CA GLY A 348 8.42 29.28 -29.56
C GLY A 348 7.61 29.47 -28.28
N GLU A 349 7.25 28.39 -27.60
CA GLU A 349 6.94 28.39 -26.16
C GLU A 349 7.41 27.09 -25.50
N LYS A 350 8.36 27.19 -24.56
CA LYS A 350 8.85 26.07 -23.75
C LYS A 350 7.84 25.75 -22.65
N GLY A 351 6.88 24.88 -22.93
CA GLY A 351 6.03 24.26 -21.91
C GLY A 351 6.76 23.15 -21.16
N ASN A 352 6.81 23.24 -19.82
CA ASN A 352 7.31 22.18 -18.93
C ASN A 352 6.42 20.93 -19.07
N GLY A 353 6.86 19.95 -19.86
CA GLY A 353 6.19 18.64 -19.93
C GLY A 353 6.42 17.85 -18.65
N GLN A 354 5.38 17.69 -17.83
CA GLN A 354 5.33 16.60 -16.85
C GLN A 354 5.32 15.28 -17.61
N CYS A 355 6.37 14.48 -17.42
CA CYS A 355 6.50 13.15 -17.99
C CYS A 355 5.47 12.22 -17.31
N CYS A 356 4.38 11.89 -17.99
CA CYS A 356 3.49 10.82 -17.56
C CYS A 356 4.25 9.48 -17.69
N ARG A 357 4.52 8.84 -16.56
CA ARG A 357 5.15 7.52 -16.49
C ARG A 357 4.17 6.49 -17.03
N ALA A 358 4.24 6.17 -18.33
CA ALA A 358 3.46 5.09 -18.91
C ALA A 358 4.00 3.74 -18.39
N GLN A 359 3.18 3.02 -17.62
CA GLN A 359 3.43 1.62 -17.27
C GLN A 359 3.33 0.76 -18.54
N ARG A 360 4.27 -0.17 -18.70
CA ARG A 360 4.34 -1.07 -19.86
C ARG A 360 3.20 -2.08 -19.75
N PHE A 361 2.24 -2.02 -20.67
CA PHE A 361 1.24 -3.07 -20.83
C PHE A 361 1.86 -4.20 -21.66
N ASP A 362 2.31 -5.27 -21.01
CA ASP A 362 2.64 -6.51 -21.71
C ASP A 362 1.35 -7.34 -21.87
N SER A 363 1.13 -7.78 -23.11
CA SER A 363 -0.09 -8.43 -23.62
C SER A 363 -0.38 -9.80 -23.02
#